data_AF-F0YB06-F1
#
_entry.id   AF-F0YB06-F1
#
_cell.length_a   1.000
_cell.length_b   1.000
_cell.length_c   1.000
_cell.angle_alpha   90.00
_cell.angle_beta   90.00
_cell.angle_gamma   90.00
#
_symmetry.space_group_name_H-M   'P 1'
#
loop_
_entity.id
_entity.type
_entity.pdbx_description
1 polymer ?
#
loop_
_entity_poly.entity_id
_entity_poly.type
_entity_poly.pdbx_seq_one_letter_code
_entity_poly.pdbx_strand_id
1 'polypeptide(L)'
;MLTSDVPWAVFRGDPRADDIRQGGVGNCWLVCALSVLADVAPWTLRDAVLTKDYNPAGAYQVRLCLAGAWHTVLVDDLFPTNALGCLAYLKAARRALWAPLVEKAAAKLHGSYEVLAGGTFAE
;
A
#
# COMPACT_ATOMS: atom_id res chain seq x y z
N MET A 1 23.58 -10.04 -8.57
CA MET A 1 22.16 -9.72 -8.82
C MET A 1 21.33 -10.95 -8.50
N LEU A 2 20.99 -11.16 -7.22
CA LEU A 2 20.13 -12.29 -6.84
C LEU A 2 18.69 -11.88 -7.11
N THR A 3 18.16 -12.29 -8.26
CA THR A 3 16.71 -12.31 -8.47
C THR A 3 16.17 -13.35 -7.51
N SER A 4 15.70 -12.90 -6.35
CA SER A 4 14.97 -13.74 -5.42
C SER A 4 13.74 -14.29 -6.15
N ASP A 5 13.71 -15.62 -6.33
CA ASP A 5 12.76 -16.42 -7.13
C ASP A 5 11.34 -16.45 -6.55
N VAL A 6 10.96 -15.40 -5.84
CA VAL A 6 9.78 -15.38 -4.98
C VAL A 6 8.67 -14.60 -5.69
N PRO A 7 7.56 -15.22 -6.13
CA PRO A 7 6.55 -14.55 -6.95
C PRO A 7 5.83 -13.43 -6.20
N TRP A 8 5.41 -12.36 -6.87
CA TRP A 8 4.64 -11.28 -6.23
C TRP A 8 3.33 -11.82 -5.63
N ALA A 9 2.96 -11.32 -4.45
CA ALA A 9 1.71 -11.66 -3.78
C ALA A 9 1.09 -10.39 -3.20
N VAL A 10 -0.23 -10.34 -3.07
CA VAL A 10 -0.88 -9.23 -2.36
C VAL A 10 -0.52 -9.30 -0.88
N PHE A 11 -0.76 -10.44 -0.25
CA PHE A 11 -0.36 -10.74 1.12
C PHE A 11 0.59 -11.95 1.16
N ARG A 12 1.61 -11.88 2.02
CA ARG A 12 2.49 -13.03 2.33
C ARG A 12 2.29 -13.48 3.77
N GLY A 13 1.21 -14.21 3.99
CA GLY A 13 0.73 -14.52 5.33
C GLY A 13 0.06 -13.29 5.93
N ASP A 14 0.24 -13.06 7.23
CA ASP A 14 -0.23 -11.84 7.88
C ASP A 14 0.57 -10.62 7.42
N PRO A 15 -0.10 -9.46 7.19
CA PRO A 15 0.58 -8.19 7.05
C PRO A 15 1.56 -7.99 8.21
N ARG A 16 2.77 -7.52 7.91
CA ARG A 16 3.76 -7.17 8.93
C ARG A 16 4.33 -5.79 8.66
N ALA A 17 4.78 -5.10 9.71
CA ALA A 17 5.50 -3.84 9.54
C ALA A 17 6.74 -3.99 8.62
N ASP A 18 7.38 -5.17 8.61
CA ASP A 18 8.50 -5.50 7.72
C ASP A 18 8.16 -5.48 6.21
N ASP A 19 6.88 -5.56 5.83
CA ASP A 19 6.43 -5.47 4.43
C ASP A 19 6.46 -4.01 3.92
N ILE A 20 6.61 -3.05 4.83
CA ILE A 20 6.46 -1.62 4.60
C ILE A 20 7.83 -0.95 4.67
N ARG A 21 8.21 -0.20 3.63
CA ARG A 21 9.39 0.68 3.69
C ARG A 21 9.07 2.03 3.07
N GLN A 22 9.37 3.10 3.81
CA GLN A 22 9.14 4.46 3.34
C GLN A 22 9.90 4.76 2.04
N GLY A 23 9.20 5.45 1.13
CA GLY A 23 9.74 5.96 -0.12
C GLY A 23 10.27 7.38 -0.02
N GLY A 24 10.25 8.09 -1.14
CA GLY A 24 10.71 9.48 -1.25
C GLY A 24 9.68 10.54 -0.86
N VAL A 25 8.45 10.18 -0.47
CA VAL A 25 7.40 11.13 -0.07
C VAL A 25 7.30 11.25 1.45
N GLY A 26 6.97 12.46 1.92
CA GLY A 26 6.73 12.80 3.32
C GLY A 26 5.39 12.28 3.87
N ASN A 27 5.04 11.03 3.58
CA ASN A 27 3.82 10.37 4.09
C ASN A 27 4.12 9.43 5.28
N CYS A 28 5.10 9.80 6.11
CA CYS A 28 5.50 9.00 7.27
C CYS A 28 4.33 8.73 8.23
N TRP A 29 3.36 9.65 8.32
CA TRP A 29 2.13 9.45 9.09
C TRP A 29 1.37 8.19 8.64
N LEU A 30 1.23 7.99 7.32
CA LEU A 30 0.57 6.84 6.72
C LEU A 30 1.40 5.57 6.91
N VAL A 31 2.71 5.65 6.67
CA VAL A 31 3.63 4.52 6.87
C VAL A 31 3.57 4.02 8.31
N CYS A 32 3.64 4.93 9.29
CA CYS A 32 3.55 4.59 10.71
C CYS A 32 2.18 3.98 11.07
N ALA A 33 1.08 4.55 10.57
CA ALA A 33 -0.25 4.03 10.83
C ALA A 33 -0.41 2.60 10.27
N LEU A 34 0.03 2.35 9.03
CA LEU A 34 -0.02 1.03 8.42
C LEU A 34 0.88 0.02 9.14
N SER A 35 2.07 0.42 9.60
CA SER A 35 2.97 -0.44 10.39
C SER A 35 2.31 -0.88 11.71
N VAL A 36 1.70 0.05 12.44
CA VAL A 36 0.99 -0.27 13.69
C VAL A 36 -0.20 -1.19 13.43
N LEU A 37 -0.99 -0.92 12.38
CA LEU A 37 -2.10 -1.80 12.01
C LEU A 37 -1.64 -3.20 11.62
N ALA A 38 -0.49 -3.32 10.95
CA ALA A 38 0.07 -4.61 10.57
C ALA A 38 0.42 -5.47 11.79
N ASP A 39 0.99 -4.86 12.83
CA ASP A 39 1.39 -5.61 14.03
C ASP A 39 0.24 -5.84 15.02
N VAL A 40 -0.66 -4.86 15.19
CA VAL A 40 -1.71 -4.90 16.22
C VAL A 40 -3.04 -5.47 15.70
N ALA A 41 -3.39 -5.15 14.46
CA ALA A 41 -4.70 -5.48 13.89
C ALA A 41 -4.63 -5.88 12.40
N PRO A 42 -3.85 -6.93 12.05
CA PRO A 42 -3.61 -7.32 10.65
C PRO A 42 -4.90 -7.68 9.89
N TRP A 43 -5.95 -8.11 10.58
CA TRP A 43 -7.27 -8.37 9.98
C TRP A 43 -7.90 -7.10 9.38
N THR A 44 -7.64 -5.92 9.95
CA THR A 44 -8.16 -4.64 9.43
C THR A 44 -7.56 -4.33 8.05
N LEU A 45 -6.25 -4.57 7.88
CA LEU A 45 -5.57 -4.41 6.60
C LEU A 45 -6.05 -5.44 5.57
N ARG A 46 -6.33 -6.67 6.03
CA ARG A 46 -6.98 -7.65 5.16
C ARG A 46 -8.34 -7.14 4.73
N ASP A 47 -9.21 -6.71 5.62
CA ASP A 47 -10.55 -6.24 5.26
C ASP A 47 -10.53 -5.01 4.35
N ALA A 48 -9.52 -4.14 4.50
CA ALA A 48 -9.31 -3.01 3.60
C ALA A 48 -8.96 -3.46 2.17
N VAL A 49 -8.04 -4.40 1.96
CA VAL A 49 -7.69 -4.86 0.60
C VAL A 49 -8.61 -6.01 0.21
N LEU A 50 -9.62 -5.75 -0.63
CA LEU A 50 -10.65 -6.74 -0.98
C LEU A 50 -10.11 -7.85 -1.89
N THR A 51 -9.21 -7.52 -2.82
CA THR A 51 -8.55 -8.49 -3.69
C THR A 51 -7.38 -9.15 -2.95
N LYS A 52 -7.54 -10.39 -2.46
CA LYS A 52 -6.56 -11.07 -1.59
C LYS A 52 -5.42 -11.75 -2.34
N ASP A 53 -5.70 -12.17 -3.56
CA ASP A 53 -4.77 -12.93 -4.39
C ASP A 53 -4.18 -12.04 -5.49
N TYR A 54 -3.01 -12.42 -5.98
CA TYR A 54 -2.42 -11.74 -7.14
C TYR A 54 -3.34 -11.86 -8.34
N ASN A 55 -3.68 -10.73 -8.97
CA ASN A 55 -4.54 -10.71 -10.14
C ASN A 55 -3.69 -10.46 -11.40
N PRO A 56 -3.60 -11.43 -12.33
CA PRO A 56 -2.86 -11.26 -13.59
C PRO A 56 -3.39 -10.12 -14.48
N ALA A 57 -4.65 -9.72 -14.32
CA ALA A 57 -5.21 -8.56 -14.99
C ALA A 57 -4.76 -7.22 -14.38
N GLY A 58 -4.00 -7.26 -13.29
CA GLY A 58 -3.44 -6.09 -12.62
C GLY A 58 -4.46 -5.22 -11.88
N ALA A 59 -5.70 -5.69 -11.66
CA ALA A 59 -6.77 -4.90 -11.06
C ALA A 59 -7.08 -5.33 -9.62
N TYR A 60 -7.07 -4.38 -8.69
CA TYR A 60 -7.21 -4.60 -7.25
C TYR A 60 -8.21 -3.61 -6.63
N GLN A 61 -9.00 -4.09 -5.69
CA GLN A 61 -9.95 -3.26 -4.94
C GLN A 61 -9.46 -3.03 -3.52
N VAL A 62 -9.46 -1.77 -3.09
CA VAL A 62 -9.12 -1.35 -1.73
C VAL A 62 -10.25 -0.50 -1.17
N ARG A 63 -10.67 -0.80 0.05
CA ARG A 63 -11.71 -0.10 0.78
C ARG A 63 -11.07 0.75 1.88
N LEU A 64 -11.27 2.06 1.81
CA LEU A 64 -10.75 3.03 2.78
C LEU A 64 -11.93 3.81 3.38
N CYS A 65 -11.78 4.24 4.63
CA CYS A 65 -12.73 5.13 5.28
C CYS A 65 -12.16 6.54 5.22
N LEU A 66 -12.86 7.46 4.55
CA LEU A 66 -12.46 8.87 4.45
C LEU A 66 -13.63 9.73 4.92
N ALA A 67 -13.37 10.68 5.84
CA ALA A 67 -14.39 11.55 6.41
C ALA A 67 -15.64 10.80 6.95
N GLY A 68 -15.45 9.60 7.50
CA GLY A 68 -16.52 8.76 8.04
C GLY A 68 -17.32 7.96 7.01
N ALA A 69 -16.99 8.06 5.72
CA ALA A 69 -17.63 7.30 4.65
C ALA A 69 -16.68 6.23 4.10
N TRP A 70 -17.23 5.05 3.80
CA TRP A 70 -16.48 3.96 3.20
C TRP A 70 -16.45 4.09 1.68
N HIS A 71 -15.25 4.12 1.11
CA HIS A 71 -15.00 4.20 -0.32
C HIS A 71 -14.26 2.96 -0.80
N THR A 72 -14.79 2.30 -1.83
CA THR A 72 -14.08 1.22 -2.54
C THR A 72 -13.43 1.78 -3.79
N VAL A 73 -12.11 1.68 -3.86
CA VAL A 73 -11.27 2.24 -4.91
C VAL A 73 -10.66 1.10 -5.73
N LEU A 74 -10.84 1.16 -7.04
CA LEU A 74 -10.16 0.28 -7.98
C LEU A 74 -8.80 0.88 -8.35
N VAL A 75 -7.73 0.13 -8.12
CA VAL A 75 -6.34 0.50 -8.43
C VAL A 75 -5.67 -0.59 -9.25
N ASP A 76 -4.77 -0.18 -10.13
CA ASP A 76 -3.91 -1.08 -10.89
C ASP A 76 -2.55 -1.29 -10.21
N ASP A 77 -1.75 -2.26 -10.66
CA ASP A 77 -0.40 -2.56 -10.16
C ASP A 77 0.74 -1.81 -10.87
N LEU A 78 0.45 -0.76 -11.66
CA LEU A 78 1.46 0.14 -12.19
C LEU A 78 1.81 1.19 -11.13
N PHE A 79 2.98 1.04 -10.52
CA PHE A 79 3.46 1.96 -9.50
C PHE A 79 4.53 2.90 -10.06
N PRO A 80 4.57 4.16 -9.62
CA PRO A 80 5.65 5.08 -9.95
C PRO A 80 7.01 4.54 -9.47
N THR A 81 7.99 4.51 -10.36
CA THR A 81 9.36 4.09 -10.07
C THR A 81 10.34 5.24 -10.26
N ASN A 82 11.42 5.23 -9.48
CA ASN A 82 12.55 6.13 -9.70
C ASN A 82 13.40 5.69 -10.91
N ALA A 83 14.42 6.48 -11.27
CA ALA A 83 15.34 6.18 -12.37
C ALA A 83 16.11 4.85 -12.22
N LEU A 84 16.13 4.27 -11.02
CA LEU A 84 16.76 2.98 -10.71
C LEU A 84 15.76 1.80 -10.80
N GLY A 85 14.52 2.04 -11.24
CA GLY A 85 13.47 1.02 -11.34
C GLY A 85 12.91 0.56 -9.98
N CYS A 86 13.21 1.28 -8.90
CA CYS A 86 12.66 1.01 -7.58
C CYS A 86 11.37 1.83 -7.37
N LEU A 87 10.42 1.29 -6.60
CA LEU A 87 9.21 2.02 -6.20
C LEU A 87 9.57 3.37 -5.58
N ALA A 88 8.98 4.44 -6.11
CA ALA A 88 9.27 5.82 -5.73
C ALA A 88 8.70 6.18 -4.36
N TYR A 89 7.55 5.60 -4.01
CA TYR A 89 6.81 5.82 -2.77
C TYR A 89 6.91 4.58 -1.87
N LEU A 90 5.81 4.09 -1.28
CA LEU A 90 5.85 2.89 -0.44
C LEU A 90 6.47 1.71 -1.18
N LYS A 91 7.55 1.17 -0.63
CA LYS A 91 8.23 0.02 -1.21
C LYS A 91 7.62 -1.24 -0.62
N ALA A 92 7.17 -2.13 -1.50
CA ALA A 92 6.77 -3.49 -1.17
C ALA A 92 7.98 -4.34 -0.76
N ALA A 93 8.33 -4.34 0.53
CA ALA A 93 9.27 -5.32 1.03
C ALA A 93 8.66 -6.73 0.96
N ARG A 94 9.52 -7.75 0.91
CA ARG A 94 9.13 -9.17 0.73
C ARG A 94 8.28 -9.43 -0.52
N ARG A 95 8.18 -8.50 -1.46
CA ARG A 95 7.31 -8.59 -2.65
C ARG A 95 5.82 -8.75 -2.27
N ALA A 96 5.39 -8.06 -1.21
CA ALA A 96 3.99 -7.98 -0.76
C ALA A 96 3.35 -6.67 -1.24
N LEU A 97 2.29 -6.75 -2.04
CA LEU A 97 1.71 -5.60 -2.74
C LEU A 97 0.67 -4.81 -1.92
N TRP A 98 0.17 -5.35 -0.80
CA TRP A 98 -0.89 -4.72 -0.03
C TRP A 98 -0.57 -3.26 0.35
N ALA A 99 0.66 -2.97 0.78
CA ALA A 99 1.07 -1.64 1.23
C ALA A 99 1.05 -0.58 0.09
N PRO A 100 1.73 -0.78 -1.04
CA PRO A 100 1.65 0.18 -2.15
C PRO A 100 0.26 0.25 -2.79
N LEU A 101 -0.55 -0.81 -2.74
CA LEU A 101 -1.95 -0.76 -3.19
C LEU A 101 -2.79 0.18 -2.31
N VAL A 102 -2.63 0.10 -0.98
CA VAL A 102 -3.31 0.98 -0.03
C VAL A 102 -2.87 2.43 -0.22
N GLU A 103 -1.56 2.68 -0.35
CA GLU A 103 -1.04 4.02 -0.62
C GLU A 103 -1.60 4.61 -1.93
N LYS A 104 -1.63 3.80 -2.99
CA LYS A 104 -2.19 4.21 -4.28
C LYS A 104 -3.68 4.51 -4.21
N ALA A 105 -4.43 3.70 -3.46
CA ALA A 105 -5.86 3.94 -3.24
C ALA A 105 -6.09 5.24 -2.48
N ALA A 106 -5.28 5.54 -1.45
CA ALA A 106 -5.32 6.80 -0.73
C ALA A 106 -4.97 7.98 -1.67
N ALA A 107 -3.86 7.90 -2.41
CA ALA A 107 -3.48 8.93 -3.39
C ALA A 107 -4.59 9.20 -4.41
N LYS A 108 -5.29 8.16 -4.86
CA LYS A 108 -6.42 8.29 -5.80
C LYS A 108 -7.65 8.95 -5.18
N LEU A 109 -7.93 8.74 -3.89
CA LEU A 109 -9.02 9.44 -3.19
C LEU A 109 -8.69 10.91 -2.94
N HIS A 110 -7.44 11.21 -2.57
CA HIS A 110 -6.99 12.58 -2.29
C HIS A 110 -6.60 13.37 -3.56
N GLY A 111 -6.50 12.69 -4.72
CA GLY A 111 -6.27 13.29 -6.04
C GLY A 111 -4.84 13.18 -6.57
N SER A 112 -3.83 13.07 -5.71
CA SER A 112 -2.42 12.86 -6.10
C SER A 112 -1.59 12.29 -4.95
N TYR A 113 -0.45 11.67 -5.27
CA TYR A 113 0.55 11.24 -4.28
C TYR A 113 1.17 12.42 -3.52
N GLU A 114 1.29 13.58 -4.15
CA GLU A 114 1.88 14.78 -3.52
C GLU A 114 1.00 15.31 -2.39
N VAL A 115 -0.32 15.12 -2.47
CA VAL A 115 -1.27 15.55 -1.44
C VAL A 115 -1.09 14.73 -0.15
N LEU A 116 -0.54 13.52 -0.23
CA LEU A 116 -0.25 12.70 0.94
C LEU A 116 0.97 13.21 1.74
N ALA A 117 1.76 14.15 1.18
CA ALA A 117 2.91 14.71 1.85
C ALA A 117 2.47 15.69 2.96
N GLY A 118 2.92 15.46 4.19
CA GLY A 118 2.64 16.35 5.32
C GLY A 118 1.24 16.20 5.93
N GLY A 119 0.51 15.14 5.59
CA GLY A 119 -0.76 14.79 6.23
C GLY A 119 -0.64 14.46 7.72
N THR A 120 -1.78 14.34 8.40
CA THR A 120 -1.84 14.04 9.84
C THR A 120 -2.43 12.66 10.13
N PHE A 121 -2.21 12.11 11.32
CA PHE A 121 -2.77 10.80 11.72
C PHE A 121 -4.31 10.73 11.72
N ALA A 122 -5.00 11.86 11.59
CA ALA A 122 -6.46 11.95 11.59
C ALA A 122 -7.09 11.96 10.19
N GLU A 123 -6.27 11.94 9.13
CA GLU A 123 -6.74 11.79 7.75
C GLU A 123 -7.21 10.37 7.42
#